data_AF-A0A1S8A9B6-F1
#
_entry.id   AF-A0A1S8A9B6-F1
#
_cell.length_a   1.000
_cell.length_b   1.000
_cell.length_c   1.000
_cell.angle_alpha   90.00
_cell.angle_beta   90.00
_cell.angle_gamma   90.00
#
_symmetry.space_group_name_H-M   'P 1'
#
loop_
_entity.id
_entity.type
_entity.pdbx_description
1 polymer ?
#
loop_
_entity_poly.entity_id
_entity_poly.type
_entity_poly.pdbx_seq_one_letter_code
_entity_poly.pdbx_strand_id
1 'polypeptide(L)'
;MVVVDNYEYATEEEKRLEEDRNRTKYWKQWGSYVAERQWATVREDYSADGDAWNHFPHDHARSRAFRWGEDGIAGVSDTHGLQNIAFAFWNEQDPFLKERLFGLSNPQGNHGESIKEAHFHLDNTPTV
;
A
#
# COMPACT_ATOMS: atom_id res chain seq x y z
N MET A 1 28.19 -1.93 2.68
CA MET A 1 29.48 -1.52 3.24
C MET A 1 30.56 -2.16 2.40
N VAL A 2 31.49 -1.37 1.87
CA VAL A 2 32.63 -1.86 1.09
C VAL A 2 33.90 -1.56 1.86
N VAL A 3 34.76 -2.55 2.02
CA VAL A 3 36.06 -2.40 2.67
C VAL A 3 37.15 -2.31 1.60
N VAL A 4 37.89 -1.21 1.57
CA VAL A 4 39.06 -1.03 0.69
C VAL A 4 40.22 -0.52 1.54
N ASP A 5 41.36 -1.22 1.53
CA ASP A 5 42.58 -0.86 2.27
C ASP A 5 42.36 -0.57 3.77
N ASN A 6 41.54 -1.40 4.46
CA ASN A 6 41.10 -1.23 5.86
C ASN A 6 40.26 0.03 6.15
N TYR A 7 39.73 0.70 5.12
CA TYR A 7 38.72 1.74 5.27
C TYR A 7 37.34 1.18 4.93
N GLU A 8 36.39 1.39 5.84
CA GLU A 8 34.97 1.12 5.62
C GLU A 8 34.31 2.32 4.96
N TYR A 9 33.78 2.11 3.75
CA TYR A 9 32.95 3.08 3.06
C TYR A 9 31.49 2.64 3.19
N ALA A 10 30.69 3.52 3.80
CA ALA A 10 29.24 3.39 3.87
C ALA A 10 28.57 4.48 3.02
N THR A 11 27.63 4.09 2.18
CA THR A 11 26.77 5.06 1.47
C THR A 11 25.82 5.75 2.47
N GLU A 12 25.23 6.88 2.08
CA GLU A 12 24.23 7.55 2.94
C GLU A 12 23.04 6.64 3.26
N GLU A 13 22.64 5.77 2.32
CA GLU A 13 21.60 4.78 2.58
C GLU A 13 22.04 3.73 3.61
N GLU A 14 23.26 3.22 3.50
CA GLU A 14 23.79 2.25 4.45
C GLU A 14 23.86 2.83 5.87
N LYS A 15 24.24 4.10 6.00
CA LYS A 15 24.21 4.83 7.28
C LYS A 15 22.78 4.94 7.83
N ARG A 16 21.79 5.32 7.00
CA ARG A 16 20.39 5.42 7.44
C ARG A 16 19.84 4.06 7.86
N LEU A 17 20.14 2.98 7.13
CA LEU A 17 19.75 1.63 7.50
C LEU A 17 20.40 1.15 8.80
N GLU A 18 21.63 1.56 9.08
CA GLU A 18 22.31 1.28 10.34
C GLU A 18 21.71 2.08 11.51
N GLU A 19 21.45 3.38 11.32
CA GLU A 19 20.75 4.22 12.31
C GLU A 19 19.37 3.65 12.67
N ASP A 20 18.62 3.13 11.69
CA ASP A 20 17.33 2.46 11.87
C ASP A 20 17.46 1.13 12.63
N ARG A 21 18.45 0.31 12.25
CA ARG A 21 18.74 -0.96 12.94
C ARG A 21 19.12 -0.74 14.41
N ASN A 22 19.94 0.29 14.66
CA ASN A 22 20.40 0.66 15.99
C ASN A 22 19.37 1.52 16.76
N ARG A 23 18.19 1.79 16.16
CA ARG A 23 17.12 2.61 16.74
C ARG A 23 17.56 4.00 17.19
N THR A 24 18.56 4.56 16.50
CA THR A 24 19.03 5.94 16.72
C THR A 24 18.10 6.93 16.02
N LYS A 25 17.59 6.56 14.84
CA LYS A 25 16.51 7.25 14.11
C LYS A 25 15.61 6.22 13.45
N TYR A 26 14.32 6.47 13.38
CA TYR A 26 13.34 5.51 12.85
C TYR A 26 12.99 5.81 11.40
N TRP A 27 13.96 5.63 10.50
CA TRP A 27 13.80 5.95 9.08
C TRP A 27 12.67 5.16 8.42
N LYS A 28 12.45 3.92 8.86
CA LYS A 28 11.36 3.08 8.33
C LYS A 28 10.01 3.34 8.99
N GLN A 29 9.89 4.31 9.90
CA GLN A 29 8.64 4.52 10.63
C GLN A 29 7.45 4.83 9.69
N TRP A 30 7.71 5.56 8.60
CA TRP A 30 6.72 5.90 7.59
C TRP A 30 7.18 5.42 6.23
N GLY A 31 6.26 4.86 5.45
CA GLY A 31 6.55 4.36 4.10
C GLY A 31 5.29 3.93 3.38
N SER A 32 5.44 3.37 2.20
CA SER A 32 4.32 2.86 1.39
C SER A 32 3.81 1.49 1.88
N TYR A 33 3.41 1.37 3.13
CA TYR A 33 2.95 0.09 3.68
C TYR A 33 1.47 -0.18 3.43
N VAL A 34 0.75 0.81 2.90
CA VAL A 34 -0.67 0.70 2.50
C VAL A 34 -0.79 0.15 1.09
N ALA A 35 -1.78 -0.72 0.86
CA ALA A 35 -2.05 -1.28 -0.45
C ALA A 35 -2.75 -0.23 -1.34
N GLU A 36 -2.59 -0.31 -2.67
CA GLU A 36 -3.33 0.58 -3.57
C GLU A 36 -4.74 0.08 -3.90
N ARG A 37 -5.03 -1.18 -3.54
CA ARG A 37 -6.34 -1.85 -3.67
C ARG A 37 -6.45 -2.99 -2.65
N GLN A 38 -7.54 -3.05 -1.89
CA GLN A 38 -7.75 -4.11 -0.88
C GLN A 38 -9.23 -4.55 -0.69
N TRP A 39 -10.15 -4.25 -1.62
CA TRP A 39 -11.51 -4.83 -1.56
C TRP A 39 -11.56 -6.29 -2.00
N ALA A 40 -12.68 -6.97 -1.74
CA ALA A 40 -12.87 -8.38 -2.10
C ALA A 40 -11.73 -9.30 -1.58
N THR A 41 -11.27 -9.07 -0.34
CA THR A 41 -10.25 -9.88 0.31
C THR A 41 -10.85 -10.74 1.41
N VAL A 42 -10.26 -11.91 1.66
CA VAL A 42 -10.72 -12.88 2.68
C VAL A 42 -10.78 -12.26 4.08
N ARG A 43 -9.96 -11.23 4.37
CA ARG A 43 -9.96 -10.56 5.68
C ARG A 43 -11.18 -9.69 5.89
N GLU A 44 -11.76 -9.13 4.83
CA GLU A 44 -12.99 -8.32 4.88
C GLU A 44 -14.24 -9.13 4.56
N ASP A 45 -14.13 -10.45 4.52
CA ASP A 45 -15.26 -11.33 4.28
C ASP A 45 -16.10 -11.56 5.54
N TYR A 46 -17.35 -11.09 5.50
CA TYR A 46 -18.36 -11.33 6.51
C TYR A 46 -19.58 -12.02 5.91
N SER A 47 -19.44 -12.63 4.74
CA SER A 47 -20.51 -13.41 4.12
C SER A 47 -20.76 -14.69 4.92
N ALA A 48 -21.98 -15.22 4.84
CA ALA A 48 -22.35 -16.45 5.55
C ALA A 48 -21.73 -17.71 4.92
N ASP A 49 -21.29 -17.60 3.66
CA ASP A 49 -20.85 -18.69 2.78
C ASP A 49 -19.36 -18.63 2.41
N GLY A 50 -18.63 -17.59 2.84
CA GLY A 50 -17.21 -17.40 2.53
C GLY A 50 -16.92 -16.83 1.13
N ASP A 51 -17.88 -16.09 0.56
CA ASP A 51 -17.77 -15.43 -0.74
C ASP A 51 -17.21 -14.00 -0.60
N ALA A 52 -15.94 -13.92 -0.19
CA ALA A 52 -15.20 -12.67 -0.08
C ALA A 52 -15.24 -11.82 -1.35
N TRP A 53 -15.29 -12.46 -2.52
CA TRP A 53 -15.17 -11.78 -3.82
C TRP A 53 -16.41 -10.98 -4.19
N ASN A 54 -17.59 -11.51 -3.90
CA ASN A 54 -18.85 -10.80 -4.18
C ASN A 54 -19.40 -10.04 -2.97
N HIS A 55 -19.05 -10.45 -1.74
CA HIS A 55 -19.54 -9.82 -0.53
C HIS A 55 -19.01 -8.39 -0.32
N PHE A 56 -17.78 -8.12 -0.74
CA PHE A 56 -17.15 -6.81 -0.61
C PHE A 56 -16.76 -6.19 -1.96
N PRO A 57 -17.75 -5.68 -2.74
CA PRO A 57 -17.52 -5.09 -4.05
C PRO A 57 -16.85 -3.72 -3.95
N HIS A 58 -16.35 -3.23 -5.09
CA HIS A 58 -15.76 -1.90 -5.23
C HIS A 58 -16.68 -0.76 -4.72
N ASP A 59 -17.99 -0.90 -4.88
CA ASP A 59 -18.97 0.10 -4.42
C ASP A 59 -19.07 0.19 -2.89
N HIS A 60 -18.82 -0.92 -2.19
CA HIS A 60 -18.72 -0.91 -0.74
C HIS A 60 -17.35 -0.36 -0.31
N ALA A 61 -16.28 -0.69 -1.03
CA ALA A 61 -14.92 -0.25 -0.71
C ALA A 61 -14.80 1.28 -0.60
N ARG A 62 -15.54 2.02 -1.43
CA ARG A 62 -15.55 3.50 -1.40
C ARG A 62 -16.44 4.11 -0.31
N SER A 63 -17.30 3.32 0.32
CA SER A 63 -18.37 3.80 1.19
C SER A 63 -18.28 3.24 2.62
N ARG A 64 -17.27 2.42 2.90
CA ARG A 64 -17.12 1.69 4.15
C ARG A 64 -15.69 1.75 4.63
N ALA A 65 -15.51 2.00 5.93
CA ALA A 65 -14.22 1.84 6.60
C ALA A 65 -13.85 0.35 6.71
N PHE A 66 -12.61 0.03 6.41
CA PHE A 66 -12.09 -1.33 6.48
C PHE A 66 -11.77 -1.65 7.94
N ARG A 67 -11.78 -2.94 8.30
CA ARG A 67 -11.45 -3.38 9.66
C ARG A 67 -10.05 -3.95 9.78
N TRP A 68 -9.53 -4.55 8.71
CA TRP A 68 -8.30 -5.34 8.71
C TRP A 68 -7.25 -4.84 7.72
N GLY A 69 -7.41 -3.62 7.22
CA GLY A 69 -6.41 -2.93 6.41
C GLY A 69 -6.97 -1.62 5.88
N GLU A 70 -6.27 -1.02 4.93
CA GLU A 70 -6.64 0.22 4.27
C GLU A 70 -6.10 0.18 2.84
N ASP A 71 -6.73 0.92 1.93
CA ASP A 71 -6.19 1.14 0.60
C ASP A 71 -6.15 2.62 0.19
N GLY A 72 -5.18 2.96 -0.66
CA GLY A 72 -4.95 4.34 -1.08
C GLY A 72 -3.96 4.48 -2.24
N ILE A 73 -4.29 5.29 -3.24
CA ILE A 73 -3.38 5.62 -4.35
C ILE A 73 -2.19 6.41 -3.81
N ALA A 74 -0.97 5.92 -4.09
CA ALA A 74 0.27 6.52 -3.62
C ALA A 74 0.25 6.81 -2.10
N GLY A 75 -0.37 5.89 -1.33
CA GLY A 75 -0.54 6.06 0.09
C GLY A 75 0.74 5.83 0.89
N VAL A 76 0.85 6.53 2.01
CA VAL A 76 1.91 6.40 3.01
C VAL A 76 1.26 6.08 4.35
N SER A 77 1.87 5.16 5.08
CA SER A 77 1.42 4.80 6.42
C SER A 77 2.58 4.57 7.37
N ASP A 78 2.29 4.60 8.66
CA ASP A 78 3.25 4.18 9.65
C ASP A 78 3.44 2.65 9.60
N THR A 79 4.53 2.12 10.16
CA THR A 79 4.85 0.68 10.14
C THR A 79 3.78 -0.24 10.73
N HIS A 80 2.86 0.28 11.53
CA HIS A 80 1.76 -0.49 12.12
C HIS A 80 0.43 -0.30 11.37
N GLY A 81 0.38 0.57 10.36
CA GLY A 81 -0.83 0.86 9.58
C GLY A 81 -1.92 1.58 10.39
N LEU A 82 -1.56 2.30 11.46
CA LEU A 82 -2.50 3.01 12.33
C LEU A 82 -2.90 4.37 11.74
N GLN A 83 -2.01 5.00 10.99
CA GLN A 83 -2.24 6.25 10.28
C GLN A 83 -1.93 6.05 8.80
N ASN A 84 -2.90 6.36 7.96
CA ASN A 84 -2.80 6.21 6.51
C ASN A 84 -3.13 7.56 5.87
N ILE A 85 -2.26 8.01 4.98
CA ILE A 85 -2.42 9.23 4.21
C ILE A 85 -2.35 8.84 2.74
N ALA A 86 -3.36 9.18 1.96
CA ALA A 86 -3.42 8.86 0.54
C ALA A 86 -4.03 10.02 -0.25
N PHE A 87 -3.84 9.98 -1.56
CA PHE A 87 -4.39 10.98 -2.46
C PHE A 87 -5.76 10.55 -2.99
N ALA A 88 -6.61 11.55 -3.22
CA ALA A 88 -7.91 11.39 -3.84
C ALA A 88 -7.98 12.27 -5.09
N PHE A 89 -8.37 11.70 -6.22
CA PHE A 89 -8.44 12.39 -7.51
C PHE A 89 -9.87 12.48 -8.02
N TRP A 90 -10.21 13.56 -8.72
CA TRP A 90 -11.50 13.68 -9.41
C TRP A 90 -11.26 13.98 -10.88
N ASN A 91 -11.90 13.20 -11.74
CA ASN A 91 -11.86 13.40 -13.20
C ASN A 91 -13.05 14.23 -13.71
N GLU A 92 -13.88 14.78 -12.81
CA GLU A 92 -15.09 15.54 -13.13
C GLU A 92 -16.21 14.77 -13.88
N GLN A 93 -15.99 13.49 -14.19
CA GLN A 93 -16.95 12.65 -14.92
C GLN A 93 -17.74 11.73 -13.99
N ASP A 94 -17.05 11.07 -13.05
CA ASP A 94 -17.75 10.16 -12.13
C ASP A 94 -18.25 10.88 -10.88
N PRO A 95 -19.34 10.40 -10.25
CA PRO A 95 -19.94 11.03 -9.08
C PRO A 95 -19.14 10.81 -7.78
N PHE A 96 -17.86 10.40 -7.86
CA PHE A 96 -17.04 10.06 -6.71
C PHE A 96 -15.54 10.34 -6.96
N LEU A 97 -14.80 10.47 -5.85
CA LEU A 97 -13.35 10.59 -5.82
C LEU A 97 -12.68 9.22 -6.00
N LYS A 98 -11.55 9.22 -6.70
CA LYS A 98 -10.72 8.05 -6.97
C LYS A 98 -9.63 8.05 -5.92
N GLU A 99 -9.82 7.21 -4.92
CA GLU A 99 -8.90 7.06 -3.78
C GLU A 99 -8.08 5.77 -3.88
N ARG A 100 -8.49 4.85 -4.77
CA ARG A 100 -7.92 3.50 -4.96
C ARG A 100 -7.95 3.13 -6.44
N LEU A 101 -7.01 2.29 -6.86
CA LEU A 101 -6.95 1.85 -8.26
C LEU A 101 -8.06 0.84 -8.56
N PHE A 102 -8.61 0.90 -9.77
CA PHE A 102 -9.64 -0.05 -10.19
C PHE A 102 -9.05 -1.45 -10.45
N GLY A 103 -9.68 -2.48 -9.91
CA GLY A 103 -9.31 -3.88 -10.08
C GLY A 103 -10.54 -4.76 -10.30
N LEU A 104 -10.34 -5.95 -10.84
CA LEU A 104 -11.41 -6.94 -11.01
C LEU A 104 -11.32 -8.00 -9.91
N SER A 105 -12.46 -8.41 -9.36
CA SER A 105 -12.52 -9.61 -8.53
C SER A 105 -12.28 -10.88 -9.37
N ASN A 106 -12.06 -12.02 -8.71
CA ASN A 106 -11.83 -13.30 -9.40
C ASN A 106 -12.89 -13.63 -10.47
N PRO A 107 -14.20 -13.52 -10.20
CA PRO A 107 -15.23 -13.77 -11.21
C PRO A 107 -15.28 -12.73 -12.34
N GLN A 108 -14.73 -11.53 -12.14
CA GLN A 108 -14.86 -10.40 -13.07
C GLN A 108 -13.74 -10.36 -14.13
N GLY A 109 -12.61 -11.06 -13.93
CA GLY A 109 -11.44 -10.98 -14.82
C GLY A 109 -10.78 -12.32 -15.13
N ASN A 110 -10.16 -12.44 -16.31
CA ASN A 110 -9.46 -13.66 -16.75
C ASN A 110 -8.23 -14.04 -15.88
N HIS A 111 -7.64 -13.06 -15.21
CA HIS A 111 -6.55 -13.21 -14.23
C HIS A 111 -6.95 -12.43 -13.00
N GLY A 112 -7.88 -12.99 -12.23
CA GLY A 112 -8.48 -12.32 -11.07
C GLY A 112 -7.49 -11.66 -10.12
N GLU A 113 -7.98 -10.68 -9.36
CA GLU A 113 -7.15 -9.85 -8.47
C GLU A 113 -6.00 -9.15 -9.21
N SER A 114 -6.30 -8.47 -10.31
CA SER A 114 -5.34 -7.61 -11.01
C SER A 114 -5.83 -6.18 -11.06
N ILE A 115 -4.97 -5.27 -10.61
CA ILE A 115 -5.03 -3.86 -10.97
C ILE A 115 -4.80 -3.78 -12.49
N LYS A 116 -5.60 -2.98 -13.20
CA LYS A 116 -5.49 -2.87 -14.67
C LYS A 116 -4.35 -1.98 -15.14
N GLU A 117 -3.63 -1.39 -14.20
CA GLU A 117 -2.49 -0.52 -14.41
C GLU A 117 -1.24 -1.21 -13.86
N ALA A 118 -0.15 -1.15 -14.63
CA ALA A 118 1.17 -1.57 -14.17
C ALA A 118 1.92 -0.32 -13.67
N HIS A 119 2.27 -0.30 -12.40
CA HIS A 119 3.07 0.75 -11.79
C HIS A 119 4.17 0.14 -10.93
N PHE A 120 5.25 0.89 -10.78
CA PHE A 120 6.37 0.53 -9.93
C PHE A 120 6.74 1.76 -9.14
N HIS A 121 6.98 1.61 -7.85
CA HIS A 121 7.51 2.72 -7.09
C HIS A 121 8.99 2.89 -7.44
N LEU A 122 9.32 4.00 -8.09
CA LEU A 122 10.68 4.28 -8.57
C LEU A 122 11.62 4.66 -7.42
N ASP A 123 11.11 5.42 -6.44
CA ASP A 123 11.87 5.94 -5.29
C ASP A 123 11.05 5.75 -4.00
N ASN A 124 10.91 4.51 -3.56
CA ASN A 124 10.17 4.15 -2.33
C ASN A 124 11.06 3.63 -1.22
N THR A 125 12.36 3.85 -1.35
CA THR A 125 13.25 3.65 -0.22
C THR A 125 12.92 4.75 0.78
N PRO A 126 12.72 4.45 2.08
CA PRO A 126 12.47 5.46 3.11
C PRO A 126 13.72 6.33 3.26
N THR A 127 13.82 7.35 2.41
CA THR A 127 15.03 8.16 2.23
C THR A 127 14.62 9.61 2.02
N VAL A 128 14.42 10.31 3.13
CA VAL A 128 14.44 11.77 3.17
C VAL A 128 15.46 12.16 4.22
#